data_AF-W9GP14-F1
#
_entry.id   AF-W9GP14-F1
#
_cell.length_a   1.000
_cell.length_b   1.000
_cell.length_c   1.000
_cell.angle_alpha   90.00
_cell.angle_beta   90.00
_cell.angle_gamma   90.00
#
_symmetry.space_group_name_H-M   'P 1'
#
loop_
_entity.id
_entity.type
_entity.pdbx_description
1 polymer ?
#
loop_
_entity_poly.entity_id
_entity_poly.type
_entity_poly.pdbx_seq_one_letter_code
_entity_poly.pdbx_strand_id
1 'polypeptide(L)'
;MTTNDLLAKAVQHLSRAAALAADTRASGEALAGQIRLAAGTIPATWAADEKLPSGGDVHGHLEQALACLDEITPLDGPADLPLIAWHVQELLRIAATASAR
;
A
#
# COMPACT_ATOMS: atom_id res chain seq x y z
N MET A 1 14.85 10.33 5.09
CA MET A 1 14.31 9.52 4.00
C MET A 1 13.80 10.49 2.94
N THR A 2 14.15 10.31 1.68
CA THR A 2 13.65 11.20 0.61
C THR A 2 12.20 10.88 0.28
N THR A 3 11.48 11.78 -0.40
CA THR A 3 10.13 11.49 -0.91
C THR A 3 10.11 10.22 -1.77
N ASN A 4 11.13 10.02 -2.61
CA ASN A 4 11.20 8.82 -3.45
C ASN A 4 11.38 7.55 -2.62
N ASP A 5 12.17 7.60 -1.53
CA ASP A 5 12.31 6.46 -0.63
C ASP A 5 10.99 6.12 0.07
N LEU A 6 10.22 7.14 0.46
CA LEU A 6 8.88 6.99 1.07
C LEU A 6 7.88 6.36 0.09
N LEU A 7 7.85 6.86 -1.15
CA LEU A 7 7.00 6.30 -2.21
C LEU A 7 7.39 4.85 -2.54
N ALA A 8 8.69 4.55 -2.63
CA ALA A 8 9.17 3.20 -2.87
C ALA A 8 8.76 2.24 -1.73
N LYS A 9 8.91 2.66 -0.47
CA LYS A 9 8.47 1.88 0.69
C LYS A 9 6.96 1.66 0.70
N ALA A 10 6.17 2.70 0.41
CA ALA A 10 4.72 2.56 0.30
C ALA A 10 4.35 1.49 -0.74
N VAL A 11 4.99 1.51 -1.92
CA VAL A 11 4.78 0.50 -2.97
C VAL A 11 5.18 -0.90 -2.53
N GLN A 12 6.28 -1.07 -1.78
CA GLN A 12 6.70 -2.36 -1.25
C GLN A 12 5.70 -2.93 -0.25
N HIS A 13 5.21 -2.10 0.67
CA HIS A 13 4.19 -2.49 1.64
C HIS A 13 2.86 -2.85 0.95
N LEU A 14 2.42 -2.05 -0.04
CA LEU A 14 1.23 -2.37 -0.83
C LEU A 14 1.41 -3.68 -1.62
N SER A 15 2.57 -3.88 -2.25
CA SER A 15 2.87 -5.11 -2.99
C SER A 15 2.85 -6.35 -2.08
N ARG A 16 3.37 -6.22 -0.85
CA ARG A 16 3.32 -7.29 0.14
C ARG A 16 1.90 -7.54 0.65
N ALA A 17 1.12 -6.50 0.92
CA ALA A 17 -0.28 -6.60 1.32
C ALA A 17 -1.12 -7.31 0.23
N ALA A 18 -0.88 -6.98 -1.05
CA ALA A 18 -1.55 -7.62 -2.17
C ALA A 18 -1.21 -9.12 -2.27
N ALA A 19 0.05 -9.50 -2.07
CA ALA A 19 0.46 -10.90 -2.07
C ALA A 19 -0.24 -11.68 -0.94
N LEU A 20 -0.25 -11.13 0.27
CA LEU A 20 -0.93 -11.74 1.43
C LEU A 20 -2.45 -11.85 1.24
N ALA A 21 -3.07 -10.83 0.64
CA ALA A 21 -4.50 -10.85 0.33
C ALA A 21 -4.84 -11.91 -0.73
N ALA A 22 -4.00 -12.08 -1.75
CA ALA A 22 -4.20 -13.09 -2.79
C ALA A 22 -4.12 -14.52 -2.25
N ASP A 23 -3.33 -14.75 -1.19
CA ASP A 23 -3.20 -16.05 -0.53
C ASP A 23 -4.42 -16.40 0.37
N THR A 24 -5.37 -15.48 0.55
CA THR A 24 -6.65 -15.74 1.24
C THR A 24 -7.77 -16.08 0.24
N ARG A 25 -8.81 -16.80 0.70
CA ARG A 25 -10.01 -17.27 -0.06
C ARG A 25 -10.52 -16.25 -1.10
N ALA A 26 -11.34 -16.66 -2.07
CA ALA A 26 -11.87 -15.84 -3.19
C ALA A 26 -12.15 -14.33 -2.97
N SER A 27 -12.63 -13.89 -1.79
CA SER A 27 -12.77 -12.46 -1.45
C SER A 27 -11.43 -11.69 -1.39
N GLY A 28 -10.33 -12.38 -1.08
CA GLY A 28 -8.97 -11.88 -1.04
C GLY A 28 -8.39 -11.53 -2.40
N GLU A 29 -8.81 -12.19 -3.48
CA GLU A 29 -8.38 -11.84 -4.85
C GLU A 29 -8.87 -10.46 -5.26
N ALA A 30 -10.11 -10.11 -4.94
CA ALA A 30 -10.68 -8.80 -5.22
C ALA A 30 -9.93 -7.69 -4.46
N LEU A 31 -9.67 -7.90 -3.16
CA LEU A 31 -8.88 -6.97 -2.35
C LEU A 31 -7.44 -6.85 -2.89
N ALA A 32 -6.79 -7.96 -3.22
CA ALA A 32 -5.45 -7.97 -3.80
C ALA A 32 -5.39 -7.22 -5.15
N GLY A 33 -6.47 -7.28 -5.95
CA GLY A 33 -6.61 -6.47 -7.16
C GLY A 33 -6.62 -4.97 -6.88
N GLN A 34 -7.43 -4.53 -5.90
CA GLN A 34 -7.50 -3.11 -5.52
C GLN A 34 -6.20 -2.59 -4.93
N ILE A 35 -5.52 -3.38 -4.09
CA ILE A 35 -4.22 -3.01 -3.52
C ILE A 35 -3.16 -2.86 -4.63
N ARG A 36 -3.13 -3.76 -5.61
CA ARG A 36 -2.22 -3.65 -6.77
C ARG A 36 -2.50 -2.40 -7.60
N LEU A 37 -3.77 -2.02 -7.76
CA LEU A 37 -4.15 -0.79 -8.44
C LEU A 37 -3.60 0.43 -7.71
N ALA A 38 -3.77 0.50 -6.38
CA ALA A 38 -3.22 1.59 -5.56
C ALA A 38 -1.68 1.66 -5.60
N ALA A 39 -1.00 0.50 -5.61
CA ALA A 39 0.45 0.46 -5.78
C ALA A 39 0.87 1.01 -7.16
N GLY A 40 0.15 0.64 -8.22
CA GLY A 40 0.42 1.05 -9.59
C GLY A 40 0.18 2.53 -9.87
N THR A 41 -0.59 3.24 -9.02
CA THR A 41 -0.78 4.70 -9.14
C THR A 41 0.38 5.50 -8.56
N ILE A 42 1.22 4.90 -7.71
CA ILE A 42 2.39 5.59 -7.17
C ILE A 42 3.49 5.59 -8.24
N PRO A 43 4.00 6.77 -8.66
CA PRO A 43 5.08 6.84 -9.64
C PRO A 43 6.37 6.30 -9.01
N ALA A 44 6.59 5.00 -9.15
CA ALA A 44 7.78 4.31 -8.70
C ALA A 44 8.94 4.60 -9.66
N THR A 45 9.70 5.65 -9.38
CA THR A 45 11.08 5.72 -9.90
C THR A 45 11.89 4.66 -9.15
N TRP A 46 12.04 3.49 -9.78
CA TRP A 46 12.85 2.34 -9.32
C TRP A 46 12.27 1.48 -8.20
N ALA A 47 11.20 0.74 -8.51
CA ALA A 47 10.92 -0.52 -7.82
C ALA A 47 11.70 -1.67 -8.51
N ALA A 48 12.99 -1.78 -8.24
CA ALA A 48 13.77 -2.97 -8.61
C ALA A 48 14.73 -3.29 -7.47
N ASP A 49 14.61 -4.49 -6.92
CA ASP A 49 15.53 -5.17 -5.99
C ASP A 49 15.44 -4.99 -4.47
N GLU A 50 14.58 -4.12 -3.91
CA GLU A 50 14.35 -4.20 -2.46
C GLU A 50 13.39 -5.36 -2.11
N LYS A 51 13.91 -6.29 -1.27
CA LYS A 51 13.16 -7.44 -0.77
C LYS A 51 11.88 -6.95 -0.10
N LEU A 52 10.73 -7.49 -0.53
CA LEU A 52 9.45 -7.17 0.09
C LEU A 52 9.54 -7.33 1.62
N PRO A 53 8.98 -6.39 2.39
CA PRO A 53 9.01 -6.46 3.84
C PRO A 53 8.41 -7.80 4.31
N SER A 54 9.11 -8.48 5.22
CA SER A 54 8.73 -9.80 5.73
C SER A 54 7.91 -9.72 7.01
N GLY A 55 7.08 -10.73 7.27
CA GLY A 55 6.17 -10.74 8.42
C GLY A 55 4.88 -9.97 8.14
N GLY A 56 4.07 -9.71 9.18
CA GLY A 56 2.85 -8.90 9.09
C GLY A 56 1.64 -9.59 8.47
N ASP A 57 0.49 -8.93 8.56
CA ASP A 57 -0.74 -9.24 7.87
C ASP A 57 -1.10 -8.15 6.84
N VAL A 58 -2.20 -8.34 6.10
CA VAL A 58 -2.66 -7.36 5.11
C VAL A 58 -2.86 -5.98 5.74
N HIS A 59 -3.47 -5.93 6.93
CA HIS A 59 -3.79 -4.67 7.62
C HIS A 59 -2.53 -3.90 8.00
N GLY A 60 -1.57 -4.55 8.68
CA GLY A 60 -0.34 -3.92 9.12
C GLY A 60 0.51 -3.40 7.95
N HIS A 61 0.54 -4.11 6.81
CA HIS A 61 1.21 -3.59 5.63
C HIS A 61 0.50 -2.36 5.04
N LEU A 62 -0.83 -2.32 5.03
CA LEU A 62 -1.56 -1.14 4.57
C LEU A 62 -1.35 0.07 5.51
N GLU A 63 -1.25 -0.14 6.82
CA GLU A 63 -0.97 0.94 7.79
C GLU A 63 0.41 1.54 7.55
N GLN A 64 1.42 0.68 7.33
CA GLN A 64 2.77 1.14 7.04
C GLN A 64 2.87 1.85 5.68
N ALA A 65 2.12 1.40 4.68
CA ALA A 65 2.03 2.10 3.41
C ALA A 65 1.43 3.51 3.59
N LEU A 66 0.34 3.63 4.34
CA LEU A 66 -0.28 4.93 4.63
C LEU A 66 0.68 5.84 5.41
N ALA A 67 1.36 5.32 6.43
CA ALA A 67 2.34 6.08 7.20
C ALA A 67 3.46 6.65 6.31
N CYS A 68 3.95 5.86 5.35
CA CYS A 68 4.93 6.35 4.36
C CYS A 68 4.37 7.49 3.49
N LEU A 69 3.09 7.43 3.11
CA LEU A 69 2.46 8.49 2.32
C LEU A 69 2.23 9.76 3.16
N ASP A 70 1.82 9.61 4.42
CA ASP A 70 1.55 10.72 5.34
C ASP A 70 2.83 11.45 5.79
N GLU A 71 3.98 10.77 5.75
CA GLU A 71 5.29 11.38 6.00
C GLU A 71 5.76 12.31 4.85
N ILE A 72 5.16 12.20 3.65
CA ILE A 72 5.52 13.07 2.52
C ILE A 72 4.83 14.42 2.68
N THR A 73 5.62 15.50 2.71
CA THR A 73 5.07 16.87 2.70
C THR A 73 4.15 17.03 1.47
N PRO A 74 2.95 17.63 1.61
CA PRO A 74 2.00 17.74 0.49
C PRO A 74 2.53 18.41 -0.79
N LEU A 75 3.57 19.25 -0.68
CA LEU A 75 4.20 19.94 -1.82
C LEU A 75 5.43 19.23 -2.38
N ASP A 76 5.94 18.20 -1.69
CA ASP A 76 7.14 17.45 -2.08
C ASP A 76 6.78 16.14 -2.81
N GLY A 77 5.51 15.73 -2.77
CA GLY A 77 4.99 14.51 -3.39
C GLY A 77 4.33 14.70 -4.75
N PRO A 78 3.84 13.61 -5.37
CA PRO A 78 3.08 13.70 -6.60
C PRO A 78 1.74 14.44 -6.38
N ALA A 79 1.22 15.07 -7.43
CA ALA A 79 0.03 15.91 -7.33
C ALA A 79 -1.24 15.16 -6.84
N ASP A 80 -1.27 13.84 -7.04
CA ASP A 80 -2.33 12.93 -6.61
C ASP A 80 -2.06 12.25 -5.27
N LEU A 81 -0.98 12.62 -4.54
CA LEU A 81 -0.64 12.04 -3.24
C LEU A 81 -1.83 11.98 -2.26
N PRO A 82 -2.65 13.04 -2.07
CA PRO A 82 -3.79 12.97 -1.16
C PRO A 82 -4.85 11.95 -1.59
N LEU A 83 -5.05 11.77 -2.90
CA LEU A 83 -5.99 10.80 -3.44
C LEU A 83 -5.47 9.37 -3.24
N ILE A 84 -4.17 9.16 -3.44
CA ILE A 84 -3.51 7.87 -3.18
C ILE A 84 -3.64 7.52 -1.69
N ALA A 85 -3.30 8.43 -0.78
CA ALA A 85 -3.40 8.22 0.66
C ALA A 85 -4.85 7.90 1.08
N TRP A 86 -5.83 8.64 0.56
CA TRP A 86 -7.24 8.36 0.81
C TRP A 86 -7.66 6.97 0.32
N HIS A 87 -7.22 6.54 -0.86
CA HIS A 87 -7.52 5.20 -1.36
C HIS A 87 -6.91 4.12 -0.46
N VAL A 88 -5.66 4.27 0.00
CA VAL A 88 -5.03 3.33 0.94
C VAL A 88 -5.80 3.27 2.27
N GLN A 89 -6.28 4.41 2.78
CA GLN A 89 -7.13 4.45 3.97
C GLN A 89 -8.46 3.68 3.77
N GLU A 90 -9.08 3.74 2.60
CA GLU A 90 -10.27 2.94 2.32
C GLU A 90 -9.97 1.44 2.24
N LEU A 91 -8.83 1.06 1.68
CA LEU A 91 -8.37 -0.33 1.67
C LEU A 91 -8.13 -0.87 3.09
N LEU A 92 -7.58 -0.05 3.98
CA LEU A 92 -7.45 -0.36 5.41
C LEU A 92 -8.81 -0.66 6.04
N ARG A 93 -9.79 0.23 5.82
CA ARG A 93 -11.16 0.07 6.34
C ARG A 93 -11.81 -1.22 5.84
N ILE A 94 -11.60 -1.56 4.57
CA ILE A 94 -12.10 -2.81 3.97
C ILE A 94 -11.43 -4.02 4.60
N ALA A 95 -10.10 -4.03 4.75
CA ALA A 95 -9.34 -5.12 5.34
C ALA A 95 -9.73 -5.37 6.81
N ALA A 96 -9.94 -4.31 7.59
CA ALA A 96 -10.43 -4.40 8.96
C ALA A 96 -11.84 -5.01 9.03
N THR A 97 -12.75 -4.60 8.13
CA THR A 97 -14.12 -5.12 8.07
C THR A 97 -14.15 -6.60 7.67
N ALA A 98 -13.25 -7.02 6.78
CA ALA A 98 -13.12 -8.41 6.36
C ALA A 98 -12.60 -9.33 7.48
N SER A 99 -11.74 -8.80 8.36
CA SER A 99 -11.18 -9.54 9.50
C SER A 99 -12.16 -9.70 10.67
N ALA A 100 -13.15 -8.82 10.77
CA ALA A 100 -14.18 -8.86 11.81
C ALA A 100 -15.34 -9.84 11.51
N ARG A 101 -15.31 -10.53 10.37
CA ARG A 101 -16.33 -11.50 9.92
C ARG A 101 -15.79 -12.92 9.95
#